data_AF-A0A8S8YT50-F1
#
_entry.id   AF-A0A8S8YT50-F1
#
_cell.length_a   1.000
_cell.length_b   1.000
_cell.length_c   1.000
_cell.angle_alpha   90.00
_cell.angle_beta   90.00
_cell.angle_gamma   90.00
#
_symmetry.space_group_name_H-M   'P 1'
#
loop_
_entity.id
_entity.type
_entity.pdbx_description
1 polymer ?
#
loop_
_entity_poly.entity_id
_entity_poly.type
_entity_poly.pdbx_seq_one_letter_code
_entity_poly.pdbx_strand_id
1 'polypeptide(L)' 'MVERLLPSDDPVAEEVLEWTIKRDAQDIAQLMEWLVGTTARKDREMLINRALDLMEEIDHALKRLDELR' A
#
# COMPACT_ATOMS: atom_id res chain seq x y z
N MET A 1 -8.07 -10.82 -20.96
CA MET A 1 -6.83 -10.74 -20.15
C MET A 1 -5.68 -10.85 -21.13
N VAL A 2 -4.96 -9.76 -21.37
CA VAL A 2 -3.77 -9.77 -22.23
C VAL A 2 -2.61 -10.12 -21.32
N GLU A 3 -2.19 -11.38 -21.33
CA GLU A 3 -0.91 -11.77 -20.75
C GLU A 3 0.19 -11.07 -21.56
N ARG A 4 0.92 -10.18 -20.88
CA ARG A 4 1.97 -9.36 -21.48
C ARG A 4 3.13 -10.28 -21.87
N LEU A 5 3.47 -10.28 -23.16
CA LEU A 5 4.54 -11.10 -23.74
C LEU A 5 5.94 -10.45 -23.65
N LEU A 6 6.06 -9.26 -23.06
CA LEU A 6 7.33 -8.57 -22.83
C LEU A 6 7.55 -8.37 -21.32
N PRO A 7 8.76 -8.64 -20.79
CA PRO A 7 9.11 -8.29 -19.41
C PRO A 7 8.99 -6.77 -19.20
N SER A 8 8.63 -6.35 -17.99
CA SER A 8 8.75 -4.95 -17.56
C SER A 8 10.17 -4.42 -17.79
N ASP A 9 10.28 -3.11 -18.01
CA ASP A 9 11.57 -2.42 -18.16
C ASP A 9 12.48 -2.61 -16.93
N ASP A 10 11.87 -2.83 -15.75
CA ASP A 10 12.55 -3.27 -14.53
C ASP A 10 11.65 -4.26 -13.75
N PRO A 11 11.80 -5.58 -13.99
CA PRO A 11 10.92 -6.59 -13.40
C PRO A 11 11.11 -6.71 -11.87
N VAL A 12 12.29 -6.39 -11.35
CA VAL A 12 12.53 -6.39 -9.91
C VAL A 12 11.81 -5.21 -9.26
N ALA A 13 11.86 -4.03 -9.88
CA ALA A 13 11.09 -2.89 -9.39
C ALA A 13 9.58 -3.15 -9.43
N GLU A 14 9.06 -3.80 -10.48
CA GLU A 14 7.65 -4.20 -10.55
C GLU A 14 7.26 -5.13 -9.38
N GLU A 15 8.04 -6.20 -9.14
CA GLU A 15 7.77 -7.13 -8.03
C GLU A 15 7.82 -6.44 -6.66
N VAL A 16 8.77 -5.53 -6.44
CA VAL A 16 8.87 -4.77 -5.18
C VAL A 16 7.65 -3.88 -4.99
N LEU A 17 7.19 -3.18 -6.03
CA LEU A 17 6.02 -2.31 -5.94
C LEU A 17 4.74 -3.10 -5.68
N GLU A 18 4.55 -4.25 -6.34
CA GLU A 18 3.43 -5.14 -6.06
C GLU A 18 3.46 -5.68 -4.62
N TRP A 19 4.66 -6.03 -4.13
CA TRP A 19 4.85 -6.43 -2.74
C TRP A 19 4.52 -5.30 -1.76
N THR A 20 4.97 -4.07 -2.03
CA THR A 20 4.69 -2.88 -1.20
C THR A 20 3.19 -2.64 -1.10
N ILE A 21 2.47 -2.62 -2.23
CA ILE A 21 1.01 -2.43 -2.23
C ILE A 21 0.31 -3.51 -1.39
N LYS A 22 0.71 -4.77 -1.55
CA LYS A 22 0.13 -5.88 -0.79
C LYS A 22 0.40 -5.74 0.70
N ARG A 23 1.63 -5.42 1.09
CA ARG A 23 2.02 -5.25 2.49
C ARG A 23 1.28 -4.08 3.12
N ASP A 24 1.26 -2.92 2.47
CA ASP A 24 0.63 -1.72 3.03
C ASP A 24 -0.87 -1.90 3.20
N ALA A 25 -1.53 -2.61 2.27
CA ALA A 25 -2.94 -2.98 2.41
C ALA A 25 -3.18 -3.89 3.63
N GLN A 26 -2.27 -4.82 3.92
CA GLN A 26 -2.35 -5.67 5.12
C GLN A 26 -2.11 -4.85 6.40
N ASP A 27 -1.13 -3.94 6.39
CA ASP A 27 -0.83 -3.06 7.51
C ASP A 27 -2.01 -2.12 7.80
N ILE A 28 -2.66 -1.55 6.78
CA ILE A 28 -3.89 -0.74 6.93
C ILE A 28 -5.01 -1.56 7.56
N ALA A 29 -5.23 -2.80 7.11
CA ALA A 29 -6.25 -3.66 7.70
C ALA A 29 -6.01 -3.88 9.20
N GLN A 30 -4.76 -4.09 9.59
CA GLN A 30 -4.37 -4.25 10.99
C GLN A 30 -4.58 -2.96 11.81
N LEU A 31 -4.25 -1.79 11.25
CA LEU A 31 -4.49 -0.50 11.89
C LEU A 31 -5.97 -0.26 12.14
N MET A 32 -6.83 -0.64 11.18
CA MET A 32 -8.29 -0.50 11.33
C MET A 32 -8.83 -1.44 12.40
N GLU A 33 -8.31 -2.66 12.51
CA GLU A 33 -8.66 -3.58 13.60
C GLU A 33 -8.31 -2.99 14.97
N TRP A 34 -7.12 -2.38 15.12
CA TRP A 34 -6.74 -1.70 16.36
C TRP A 34 -7.60 -0.46 16.64
N LEU A 35 -8.01 0.27 15.61
CA LEU A 35 -8.85 1.46 15.75
C LEU A 35 -10.20 1.13 16.39
N VAL A 36 -10.79 -0.02 16.05
CA VAL A 36 -12.05 -0.52 16.65
C VAL A 36 -11.92 -0.68 18.18
N GLY A 37 -10.79 -1.21 18.66
CA GLY A 37 -10.55 -1.45 20.08
C GLY A 37 -10.06 -0.24 20.87
N THR A 38 -9.57 0.80 20.21
CA THR A 38 -8.94 1.96 20.86
C THR A 38 -9.98 2.96 21.35
N THR A 39 -9.84 3.46 22.59
CA THR A 39 -10.75 4.46 23.18
C THR A 39 -10.13 5.84 23.33
N ALA A 40 -8.81 5.93 23.46
CA ALA A 40 -8.11 7.20 23.57
C ALA A 40 -8.11 7.95 22.24
N ARG A 41 -8.59 9.20 22.25
CA ARG A 41 -8.66 10.04 21.05
C ARG A 41 -7.31 10.19 20.35
N LYS A 42 -6.25 10.44 21.12
CA LYS A 42 -4.89 10.63 20.60
C LYS A 42 -4.39 9.39 19.85
N ASP A 43 -4.67 8.20 20.38
CA ASP A 43 -4.25 6.94 19.78
C ASP A 43 -5.05 6.67 18.50
N ARG A 44 -6.35 7.00 18.49
CA ARG A 44 -7.16 6.97 17.26
C ARG A 44 -6.62 7.89 16.17
N GLU A 45 -6.26 9.12 16.53
CA GLU A 45 -5.66 10.09 15.60
C GLU A 45 -4.33 9.56 15.05
N MET A 46 -3.50 8.93 15.89
CA MET A 46 -2.24 8.31 15.45
C MET A 46 -2.46 7.15 14.47
N LEU A 47 -3.41 6.25 14.75
CA LEU A 47 -3.74 5.13 13.88
C LEU A 47 -4.28 5.59 12.52
N ILE A 48 -5.16 6.61 12.52
CA ILE A 48 -5.71 7.19 11.29
C ILE A 48 -4.61 7.84 10.46
N ASN A 49 -3.75 8.66 11.08
CA ASN A 49 -2.65 9.30 10.36
C ASN A 49 -1.72 8.25 9.73
N ARG A 50 -1.38 7.18 10.47
CA ARG A 50 -0.54 6.12 9.91
C ARG A 50 -1.21 5.40 8.74
N ALA A 51 -2.53 5.18 8.80
CA ALA A 51 -3.25 4.57 7.69
C ALA A 51 -3.30 5.50 6.46
N LEU A 52 -3.41 6.82 6.66
CA LEU A 52 -3.33 7.81 5.58
C LEU A 52 -1.96 7.79 4.90
N ASP A 53 -0.86 7.74 5.67
CA ASP A 53 0.49 7.65 5.13
C ASP A 53 0.67 6.40 4.25
N LEU A 54 0.16 5.24 4.71
CA LEU A 54 0.22 4.00 3.94
C LEU A 54 -0.65 4.05 2.67
N MET A 55 -1.80 4.72 2.71
CA MET A 55 -2.62 4.92 1.50
C MET A 55 -1.92 5.81 0.47
N GLU A 56 -1.16 6.81 0.91
CA GLU A 56 -0.30 7.63 0.04
C GLU A 56 0.82 6.79 -0.58
N GLU A 57 1.47 5.91 0.20
CA GLU A 57 2.49 4.98 -0.30
C GLU A 57 1.95 4.04 -1.38
N ILE A 58 0.74 3.48 -1.18
CA ILE A 58 0.05 2.68 -2.18
C ILE A 58 -0.23 3.47 -3.46
N ASP A 59 -0.74 4.70 -3.36
CA ASP A 59 -1.03 5.54 -4.53
C ASP A 59 0.26 5.86 -5.32
N HIS A 60 1.35 6.14 -4.63
CA HIS A 60 2.67 6.32 -5.26
C HIS A 60 3.17 5.05 -5.94
N ALA A 61 3.04 3.89 -5.28
CA ALA A 61 3.46 2.62 -5.85
C ALA A 61 2.66 2.25 -7.10
N LEU A 62 1.34 2.49 -7.10
CA LEU A 62 0.47 2.26 -8.25
C LEU A 62 0.86 3.15 -9.44
N LYS A 63 1.09 4.45 -9.21
CA LYS A 63 1.57 5.36 -10.27
C LYS A 63 2.90 4.89 -10.86
N ARG A 64 3.82 4.43 -10.01
CA ARG A 64 5.11 3.92 -10.45
C ARG A 64 4.99 2.63 -11.24
N LEU A 65 4.06 1.74 -10.87
CA LEU A 65 3.76 0.54 -11.66
C LEU A 65 3.22 0.89 -13.04
N ASP A 66 2.35 1.90 -13.14
CA ASP A 66 1.84 2.36 -14.44
C ASP A 66 2.95 2.96 -15.31
N GLU A 67 3.97 3.59 -14.74
CA GLU A 67 5.14 4.08 -15.48
C GLU A 67 6.08 2.97 -15.98
N LEU A 68 6.08 1.79 -15.34
CA LEU A 68 6.88 0.63 -15.72
C LEU A 68 6.17 -0.27 -16.76
N ARG A 69 4.89 0.01 -17.05
CA ARG A 69 4.00 -0.82 -17.87
C ARG A 69 3.76 -0.22 -19.26
#